data_AF-A0A9D9E364-F1
#
_entry.id   AF-A0A9D9E364-F1
#
_cell.length_a   1.000
_cell.length_b   1.000
_cell.length_c   1.000
_cell.angle_alpha   90.00
_cell.angle_beta   90.00
_cell.angle_gamma   90.00
#
_symmetry.space_group_name_H-M   'P 1'
#
loop_
_entity.id
_entity.type
_entity.pdbx_description
1 polymer ?
#
loop_
_entity_poly.entity_id
_entity_poly.type
_entity_poly.pdbx_seq_one_letter_code
_entity_poly.pdbx_strand_id
1 'polypeptide(L)'
;MEDYYLTDAEDRRFTSLVLKYNTLDEDDEKRLELENRIAERTSILLYLIPLRYFNMRLEDAGGFFIEIQKEIPNIIRAFRLSGLTYNRYLSQICRYRTFRYLKRKAKDEYANSAVRYSDMTIYERPEKEFCMPYAEEEDDEDISEMDLRKLSRYIVSHQGTIFTPRNEKEEILTKFLSKTSKRRQFISFLLHLPQVETPAFIASISRIMRISYEAASRFYMLRHELMADSKWSLAEEKRRTAERHWGLISRLRNAIRTEPDAEKRKALQRKYEQQMSFYLKRLDEIRRIKTGMTHESISKVLGISRTAVTHDIGEINRFLLSIASR
;
A
#
# COMPACT_ATOMS: atom_id res chain seq x y z
N MET A 1 -6.97 -17.43 -23.18
CA MET A 1 -5.90 -16.43 -23.03
C MET A 1 -4.67 -17.25 -22.68
N GLU A 2 -3.73 -17.39 -23.61
CA GLU A 2 -2.58 -18.31 -23.48
C GLU A 2 -1.72 -17.97 -22.26
N ASP A 3 -1.32 -19.00 -21.52
CA ASP A 3 -0.45 -18.88 -20.37
C ASP A 3 0.99 -18.61 -20.83
N TYR A 4 1.37 -17.33 -20.87
CA TYR A 4 2.77 -16.90 -20.99
C TYR A 4 3.56 -17.13 -19.69
N TYR A 5 3.32 -18.25 -19.02
CA TYR A 5 4.12 -18.69 -17.89
C TYR A 5 5.16 -19.69 -18.36
N LEU A 6 6.39 -19.57 -17.85
CA LEU A 6 7.33 -20.67 -17.96
C LEU A 6 6.74 -21.81 -17.14
N THR A 7 6.42 -22.92 -17.79
CA THR A 7 6.18 -24.19 -17.09
C THR A 7 7.35 -24.49 -16.15
N ASP A 8 7.15 -25.30 -15.11
CA ASP A 8 8.23 -25.69 -14.19
C ASP A 8 9.46 -26.25 -14.93
N ALA A 9 9.24 -26.93 -16.06
CA ALA A 9 10.30 -27.43 -16.93
C ALA A 9 11.06 -26.29 -17.63
N GLU A 10 10.36 -25.27 -18.12
CA GLU A 10 10.96 -24.10 -18.76
C GLU A 10 11.67 -23.18 -17.76
N ASP A 11 11.14 -23.02 -16.54
CA ASP A 11 11.80 -22.24 -15.47
C ASP A 11 13.11 -22.90 -15.03
N ARG A 12 13.13 -24.23 -14.88
CA ARG A 12 14.36 -24.99 -14.59
C ARG A 12 15.37 -24.89 -15.73
N ARG A 13 14.93 -25.01 -16.98
CA ARG A 13 15.80 -24.85 -18.17
C ARG A 13 16.39 -23.44 -18.23
N PHE A 14 15.57 -22.42 -17.99
CA PHE A 14 16.01 -21.03 -18.02
C PHE A 14 16.97 -20.72 -16.87
N THR A 15 16.66 -21.17 -15.66
CA THR A 15 17.55 -21.08 -14.48
C THR A 15 18.92 -21.72 -14.77
N SER A 16 18.93 -22.92 -15.35
CA SER A 16 20.17 -23.62 -15.72
C SER A 16 20.99 -22.85 -16.76
N LEU A 17 20.32 -22.15 -17.67
CA LEU A 17 20.97 -21.35 -18.73
C LEU A 17 21.62 -20.08 -18.16
N VAL A 18 20.97 -19.42 -17.19
CA VAL A 18 21.57 -18.29 -16.46
C VAL A 18 22.73 -18.72 -15.57
N LEU A 19 22.62 -19.88 -14.92
CA LEU A 19 23.73 -20.43 -14.14
C LEU A 19 24.95 -20.74 -15.03
N LYS A 20 24.74 -21.27 -16.24
CA LYS A 20 25.81 -21.50 -17.22
C LYS A 20 26.50 -20.21 -17.65
N TYR A 21 25.74 -19.13 -17.84
CA TYR A 21 26.30 -17.79 -18.11
C TYR A 21 27.23 -17.32 -16.99
N ASN A 22 26.85 -17.54 -15.73
CA ASN A 22 27.64 -17.12 -14.56
C ASN A 22 28.86 -18.03 -14.28
N THR A 23 29.06 -19.10 -15.06
CA THR A 23 30.21 -20.03 -14.96
C THR A 23 31.13 -20.02 -16.19
N LEU A 24 30.84 -19.18 -17.19
CA LEU A 24 31.65 -19.06 -18.41
C LEU A 24 32.75 -17.99 -18.22
N ASP A 25 33.99 -18.43 -18.05
CA ASP A 25 35.12 -17.53 -17.77
C ASP A 25 36.03 -17.20 -18.99
N GLU A 26 35.91 -17.87 -20.15
CA GLU A 26 36.98 -17.80 -21.19
C GLU A 26 36.51 -17.68 -22.67
N ASP A 27 35.23 -17.44 -22.97
CA ASP A 27 34.74 -17.29 -24.36
C ASP A 27 33.77 -16.10 -24.49
N ASP A 28 34.31 -14.93 -24.83
CA ASP A 28 33.59 -13.66 -24.89
C ASP A 28 32.46 -13.66 -25.94
N GLU A 29 32.64 -14.36 -27.06
CA GLU A 29 31.66 -14.39 -28.15
C GLU A 29 30.45 -15.27 -27.79
N LYS A 30 30.70 -16.47 -27.23
CA LYS A 30 29.63 -17.33 -26.70
C LYS A 30 28.95 -16.72 -25.48
N ARG A 31 29.69 -15.99 -24.64
CA ARG A 31 29.13 -15.30 -23.48
C ARG A 31 28.17 -14.19 -23.92
N LEU A 32 28.53 -13.41 -24.94
CA LEU A 32 27.69 -12.36 -25.49
C LEU A 32 26.41 -12.91 -26.14
N GLU A 33 26.51 -14.00 -26.90
CA GLU A 33 25.33 -14.67 -27.49
C GLU A 33 24.37 -15.18 -26.38
N LEU A 34 24.92 -15.79 -25.33
CA LEU A 34 24.15 -16.28 -24.21
C LEU A 34 23.52 -15.14 -23.38
N GLU A 35 24.25 -14.05 -23.16
CA GLU A 35 23.77 -12.84 -22.49
C GLU A 35 22.57 -12.24 -23.23
N ASN A 36 22.65 -12.12 -24.55
CA ASN A 36 21.57 -11.58 -25.37
C ASN A 36 20.29 -12.43 -25.27
N ARG A 37 20.42 -13.77 -25.35
CA ARG A 37 19.28 -14.68 -25.20
C ARG A 37 18.66 -14.64 -23.80
N ILE A 38 19.48 -14.51 -22.76
CA ILE A 38 19.00 -14.35 -21.39
C ILE A 38 18.33 -12.99 -21.21
N ALA A 39 18.91 -11.93 -21.75
CA ALA A 39 18.42 -10.56 -21.63
C ALA A 39 17.07 -10.38 -22.31
N GLU A 40 16.86 -10.97 -23.49
CA GLU A 40 15.58 -10.95 -24.19
C GLU A 40 14.48 -11.60 -23.33
N ARG A 41 14.75 -12.80 -22.81
CA ARG A 41 13.77 -13.52 -21.99
C ARG A 41 13.55 -12.84 -20.63
N THR A 42 14.61 -12.30 -20.04
CA THR A 42 14.53 -11.50 -18.80
C THR A 42 13.70 -10.24 -19.02
N SER A 43 13.85 -9.58 -20.16
CA SER A 43 13.06 -8.38 -20.52
C SER A 43 11.58 -8.68 -20.55
N ILE A 44 11.19 -9.76 -21.22
CA ILE A 44 9.78 -10.21 -21.28
C ILE A 44 9.24 -10.48 -19.88
N LEU A 45 10.01 -11.17 -19.03
CA LEU A 45 9.60 -11.49 -17.66
C LEU A 45 9.49 -10.24 -16.78
N LEU A 46 10.44 -9.30 -16.88
CA LEU A 46 10.41 -8.05 -16.12
C LEU A 46 9.23 -7.15 -16.53
N TYR A 47 8.73 -7.26 -17.76
CA TYR A 47 7.49 -6.60 -18.18
C TYR A 47 6.23 -7.33 -17.68
N LEU A 48 6.19 -8.66 -17.78
CA LEU A 48 5.00 -9.46 -17.47
C LEU A 48 4.77 -9.70 -15.97
N ILE A 49 5.84 -9.85 -15.18
CA ILE A 49 5.74 -10.14 -13.73
C ILE A 49 4.96 -9.02 -13.01
N PRO A 50 5.27 -7.72 -13.19
CA PRO A 50 4.50 -6.64 -12.56
C PRO A 50 3.02 -6.61 -12.93
N LEU A 51 2.72 -6.86 -14.22
CA LEU A 51 1.34 -6.91 -14.71
C LEU A 51 0.54 -8.02 -14.03
N ARG A 52 1.12 -9.22 -13.93
CA ARG A 52 0.41 -10.41 -13.44
C ARG A 52 0.42 -10.56 -11.92
N TYR A 53 1.54 -10.25 -11.25
CA TYR A 53 1.71 -10.51 -9.81
C TYR A 53 1.45 -9.30 -8.94
N PHE A 54 1.64 -8.09 -9.47
CA PHE A 54 1.52 -6.87 -8.69
C PHE A 54 0.37 -5.97 -9.16
N ASN A 55 -0.51 -6.49 -10.04
CA ASN A 55 -1.68 -5.79 -10.60
C ASN A 55 -1.33 -4.39 -11.15
N MET A 56 -0.13 -4.26 -11.71
CA MET A 56 0.31 -3.03 -12.36
C MET A 56 -0.56 -2.78 -13.61
N ARG A 57 -0.95 -1.53 -13.86
CA ARG A 57 -1.67 -1.19 -15.10
C ARG A 57 -0.74 -1.33 -16.30
N LEU A 58 -1.30 -1.57 -17.48
CA LEU A 58 -0.52 -1.71 -18.71
C LEU A 58 0.36 -0.47 -18.99
N GLU A 59 -0.19 0.72 -18.76
CA GLU A 59 0.51 2.01 -18.89
C GLU A 59 1.69 2.13 -17.91
N ASP A 60 1.53 1.61 -16.69
CA ASP A 60 2.55 1.64 -15.65
C ASP A 60 3.68 0.65 -15.91
N ALA A 61 3.35 -0.52 -16.45
CA ALA A 61 4.31 -1.57 -16.76
C ALA A 61 5.28 -1.15 -17.86
N GLY A 62 4.81 -0.37 -18.85
CA GLY A 62 5.68 0.22 -19.86
C GLY A 62 6.72 1.16 -19.26
N GLY A 63 6.30 2.09 -18.41
CA GLY A 63 7.23 3.02 -17.74
C GLY A 63 8.17 2.32 -16.76
N PHE A 64 7.67 1.34 -16.00
CA PHE A 64 8.50 0.50 -15.13
C PHE A 64 9.58 -0.26 -15.93
N PHE A 65 9.19 -0.85 -17.06
CA PHE A 65 10.12 -1.59 -17.92
C PHE A 65 11.23 -0.69 -18.47
N ILE A 66 10.91 0.52 -18.91
CA ILE A 66 11.89 1.49 -19.43
C ILE A 66 12.95 1.86 -18.39
N GLU A 67 12.58 1.88 -17.10
CA GLU A 67 13.52 2.14 -16.02
C GLU A 67 14.41 0.93 -15.73
N ILE A 68 13.82 -0.26 -15.61
CA ILE A 68 14.53 -1.46 -15.18
C ILE A 68 15.35 -2.12 -16.31
N GLN A 69 15.04 -1.87 -17.59
CA GLN A 69 15.73 -2.48 -18.73
C GLN A 69 17.24 -2.24 -18.71
N LYS A 70 17.66 -1.07 -18.22
CA LYS A 70 19.08 -0.65 -18.15
C LYS A 70 19.88 -1.49 -17.17
N GLU A 71 19.19 -2.13 -16.24
CA GLU A 71 19.78 -2.90 -15.15
C GLU A 71 19.73 -4.41 -15.41
N ILE A 72 19.16 -4.85 -16.53
CA ILE A 72 19.08 -6.27 -16.92
C ILE A 72 20.45 -6.97 -16.88
N PRO A 73 21.55 -6.39 -17.43
CA PRO A 73 22.87 -7.03 -17.34
C PRO A 73 23.31 -7.26 -15.89
N ASN A 74 23.05 -6.29 -15.01
CA ASN A 74 23.40 -6.39 -13.59
C ASN A 74 22.52 -7.41 -12.86
N ILE A 75 21.23 -7.50 -13.20
CA ILE A 75 20.29 -8.47 -12.64
C ILE A 75 20.73 -9.90 -12.99
N ILE A 76 21.13 -10.14 -14.25
CA ILE A 76 21.60 -11.45 -14.70
C ILE A 76 22.88 -11.85 -13.94
N ARG A 77 23.86 -10.95 -13.86
CA ARG A 77 25.14 -11.18 -13.17
C ARG A 77 25.01 -11.36 -11.66
N ALA A 78 24.03 -10.70 -11.05
CA ALA A 78 23.78 -10.78 -9.61
C ALA A 78 23.09 -12.08 -9.19
N PHE A 79 22.56 -12.87 -10.14
CA PHE A 79 21.95 -14.16 -9.83
C PHE A 79 23.01 -15.22 -9.48
N ARG A 80 23.29 -15.36 -8.19
CA ARG A 80 24.13 -16.44 -7.65
C ARG A 80 23.29 -17.68 -7.35
N LEU A 81 23.96 -18.82 -7.09
CA LEU A 81 23.40 -20.08 -6.56
C LEU A 81 22.73 -19.88 -5.19
N SER A 82 21.72 -19.03 -5.11
CA SER A 82 20.64 -19.13 -4.14
C SER A 82 19.78 -20.30 -4.60
N GLY A 83 19.31 -21.17 -3.72
CA GLY A 83 18.47 -22.34 -4.08
C GLY A 83 17.10 -21.98 -4.69
N LEU A 84 16.96 -20.81 -5.30
CA LEU A 84 15.77 -20.27 -5.95
C LEU A 84 15.91 -20.41 -7.47
N THR A 85 14.77 -20.59 -8.15
CA THR A 85 14.73 -20.48 -9.61
C THR A 85 14.88 -19.02 -10.04
N TYR A 86 15.40 -18.81 -11.24
CA TYR A 86 15.65 -17.48 -11.76
C TYR A 86 14.35 -16.65 -11.88
N ASN A 87 13.21 -17.27 -12.20
CA ASN A 87 11.92 -16.58 -12.20
C ASN A 87 11.48 -16.12 -10.80
N ARG A 88 11.74 -16.93 -9.75
CA ARG A 88 11.47 -16.52 -8.36
C ARG A 88 12.38 -15.37 -7.93
N TYR A 89 13.64 -15.38 -8.35
CA TYR A 89 14.56 -14.27 -8.16
C TYR A 89 14.06 -12.98 -8.83
N LEU A 90 13.66 -13.05 -10.10
CA LEU A 90 13.07 -11.90 -10.81
C LEU A 90 11.77 -11.42 -10.14
N SER A 91 10.97 -12.33 -9.60
CA SER A 91 9.74 -11.99 -8.86
C SER A 91 10.04 -11.18 -7.60
N GLN A 92 11.12 -11.49 -6.88
CA GLN A 92 11.56 -10.71 -5.72
C GLN A 92 12.05 -9.31 -6.11
N ILE A 93 12.84 -9.22 -7.18
CA ILE A 93 13.32 -7.94 -7.72
C ILE A 93 12.13 -7.07 -8.15
N CYS A 94 11.21 -7.62 -8.93
CA CYS A 94 10.03 -6.92 -9.38
C CYS A 94 9.16 -6.50 -8.20
N ARG A 95 8.96 -7.34 -7.17
CA ARG A 95 8.16 -6.97 -5.99
C ARG A 95 8.63 -5.66 -5.37
N TYR A 96 9.93 -5.55 -5.12
CA TYR A 96 10.51 -4.37 -4.49
C TYR A 96 10.51 -3.14 -5.41
N ARG A 97 10.88 -3.34 -6.68
CA ARG A 97 11.05 -2.25 -7.63
C ARG A 97 9.73 -1.72 -8.17
N THR A 98 8.74 -2.58 -8.37
CA THR A 98 7.37 -2.20 -8.73
C THR A 98 6.76 -1.33 -7.63
N PHE A 99 6.92 -1.71 -6.36
CA PHE A 99 6.46 -0.88 -5.25
C PHE A 99 7.10 0.50 -5.24
N ARG A 100 8.44 0.57 -5.38
CA ARG A 100 9.17 1.85 -5.45
C ARG A 100 8.76 2.71 -6.64
N TYR A 101 8.61 2.09 -7.82
CA TYR A 101 8.18 2.77 -9.04
C TYR A 101 6.80 3.39 -8.89
N LEU A 102 5.81 2.61 -8.41
CA LEU A 102 4.46 3.10 -8.19
C LEU A 102 4.42 4.19 -7.12
N LYS A 103 5.24 4.07 -6.06
CA LYS A 103 5.38 5.09 -5.02
C LYS A 103 5.97 6.39 -5.57
N ARG A 104 7.02 6.33 -6.40
CA ARG A 104 7.62 7.50 -7.04
C ARG A 104 6.64 8.13 -8.04
N LYS A 105 5.99 7.33 -8.88
CA LYS A 105 4.97 7.81 -9.81
C LYS A 105 3.82 8.50 -9.09
N ALA A 106 3.31 7.92 -8.00
CA ALA A 106 2.28 8.56 -7.18
C ALA A 106 2.77 9.87 -6.55
N LYS A 107 4.04 9.93 -6.13
CA LYS A 107 4.68 11.16 -5.65
C LYS A 107 4.81 12.21 -6.75
N ASP A 108 5.17 11.81 -7.97
CA ASP A 108 5.34 12.71 -9.11
C ASP A 108 3.99 13.19 -9.64
N GLU A 109 2.96 12.35 -9.66
CA GLU A 109 1.57 12.74 -9.95
C GLU A 109 1.04 13.70 -8.87
N TYR A 110 1.35 13.43 -7.59
CA TYR A 110 1.01 14.33 -6.50
C TYR A 110 1.75 15.67 -6.63
N ALA A 111 3.05 15.67 -6.93
CA ALA A 111 3.85 16.86 -7.16
C ALA A 111 3.35 17.63 -8.39
N ASN A 112 3.04 16.96 -9.51
CA ASN A 112 2.50 17.59 -10.71
C ASN A 112 1.08 18.14 -10.48
N SER A 113 0.27 17.48 -9.65
CA SER A 113 -1.01 18.02 -9.21
C SER A 113 -0.80 19.25 -8.32
N ALA A 114 0.15 19.21 -7.39
CA ALA A 114 0.51 20.32 -6.54
C ALA A 114 1.11 21.49 -7.33
N VAL A 115 1.85 21.23 -8.41
CA VAL A 115 2.40 22.24 -9.34
C VAL A 115 1.28 22.88 -10.15
N ARG A 116 0.30 22.11 -10.63
CA ARG A 116 -0.92 22.66 -11.25
C ARG A 116 -1.76 23.51 -10.30
N TYR A 117 -1.64 23.29 -8.99
CA TYR A 117 -2.23 24.15 -7.96
C TYR A 117 -1.28 25.25 -7.46
N SER A 118 0.02 25.17 -7.74
CA SER A 118 1.04 26.15 -7.35
C SER A 118 1.30 27.22 -8.42
N ASP A 119 0.80 27.06 -9.65
CA ASP A 119 0.68 28.18 -10.60
C ASP A 119 -0.22 29.32 -10.06
N MET A 120 -0.84 29.14 -8.89
CA MET A 120 -1.56 30.19 -8.15
C MET A 120 -0.85 30.71 -6.90
N THR A 121 0.35 30.25 -6.53
CA THR A 121 1.08 30.85 -5.41
C THR A 121 2.59 30.67 -5.52
N ILE A 122 3.25 31.77 -5.85
CA ILE A 122 4.67 32.05 -5.60
C ILE A 122 4.91 31.87 -4.09
N TYR A 123 5.84 31.02 -3.68
CA TYR A 123 6.86 31.33 -2.67
C TYR A 123 7.89 30.22 -2.58
N GLU A 124 9.15 30.66 -2.56
CA GLU A 124 10.39 29.92 -2.69
C GLU A 124 10.66 28.99 -1.50
N ARG A 125 11.28 27.84 -1.80
CA ARG A 125 12.04 27.03 -0.83
C ARG A 125 13.31 27.79 -0.42
N PRO A 126 13.86 27.48 0.77
CA PRO A 126 15.05 26.63 0.72
C PRO A 126 15.05 25.47 1.73
N GLU A 127 15.91 24.52 1.40
CA GLU A 127 16.16 23.21 1.98
C GLU A 127 16.64 23.24 3.44
N LYS A 128 16.18 22.27 4.24
CA LYS A 128 17.01 21.63 5.29
C LYS A 128 16.71 20.13 5.32
N GLU A 129 17.68 19.36 4.87
CA GLU A 129 17.77 17.93 5.08
C GLU A 129 17.91 17.64 6.58
N PHE A 130 16.99 16.86 7.15
CA PHE A 130 17.15 16.25 8.46
C PHE A 130 17.68 14.83 8.25
N CYS A 131 19.01 14.68 8.28
CA CYS A 131 19.65 13.39 8.49
C CYS A 131 19.37 12.93 9.93
N MET A 132 18.60 11.85 10.10
CA MET A 132 18.55 11.12 11.36
C MET A 132 19.66 10.05 11.35
N PRO A 133 20.45 9.92 12.43
CA PRO A 133 21.51 8.93 12.50
C PRO A 133 20.90 7.53 12.68
N TYR A 134 21.33 6.59 11.85
CA TYR A 134 21.07 5.17 12.04
C TYR A 134 22.20 4.57 12.88
N ALA A 135 21.86 4.07 14.06
CA ALA A 135 22.55 2.97 14.71
C ALA A 135 21.59 2.34 15.72
N GLU A 136 21.22 1.08 15.47
CA GLU A 136 21.37 -0.08 16.35
C GLU A 136 20.34 -1.15 16.00
N GLU A 137 20.86 -2.37 15.85
CA GLU A 137 20.18 -3.62 15.54
C GLU A 137 19.29 -4.03 16.70
N GLU A 138 18.03 -4.40 16.43
CA GLU A 138 17.24 -5.35 17.23
C GLU A 138 15.93 -5.66 16.50
N ASP A 139 15.73 -6.95 16.22
CA ASP A 139 14.56 -7.64 15.66
C ASP A 139 14.03 -7.18 14.28
N ASP A 140 13.62 -8.16 13.46
CA ASP A 140 12.96 -7.98 12.15
C ASP A 140 11.57 -7.29 12.29
N GLU A 141 11.48 -6.12 12.92
CA GLU A 141 10.34 -5.21 12.80
C GLU A 141 10.40 -4.57 11.40
N ASP A 142 9.30 -4.65 10.65
CA ASP A 142 9.17 -3.99 9.35
C ASP A 142 9.56 -2.51 9.50
N ILE A 143 10.47 -2.02 8.64
CA ILE A 143 11.08 -0.67 8.72
C ILE A 143 10.01 0.42 8.88
N SER A 144 8.82 0.19 8.31
CA SER A 144 7.66 1.08 8.41
C SER A 144 7.01 1.14 9.80
N GLU A 145 7.02 0.04 10.57
CA GLU A 145 6.50 -0.05 11.93
C GLU A 145 7.42 0.65 12.93
N MET A 146 8.71 0.38 12.84
CA MET A 146 9.73 1.04 13.67
C MET A 146 9.73 2.56 13.47
N ASP A 147 9.66 3.01 12.22
CA ASP A 147 9.60 4.44 11.88
C ASP A 147 8.32 5.09 12.41
N LEU A 148 7.16 4.42 12.28
CA LEU A 148 5.90 4.94 12.83
C LEU A 148 5.94 5.00 14.36
N ARG A 149 6.54 4.00 15.01
CA ARG A 149 6.73 3.96 16.47
C ARG A 149 7.62 5.12 16.94
N LYS A 150 8.78 5.33 16.30
CA LYS A 150 9.69 6.46 16.58
C LYS A 150 8.98 7.80 16.41
N LEU A 151 8.25 7.96 15.30
CA LEU A 151 7.50 9.20 15.02
C LEU A 151 6.34 9.42 15.99
N SER A 152 5.63 8.35 16.39
CA SER A 152 4.55 8.43 17.38
C SER A 152 5.10 8.88 18.74
N ARG A 153 6.22 8.32 19.19
CA ARG A 153 6.90 8.76 20.42
C ARG A 153 7.30 10.23 20.34
N TYR A 154 7.88 10.66 19.22
CA TYR A 154 8.22 12.06 18.97
C TYR A 154 6.98 12.96 19.08
N ILE A 155 5.88 12.65 18.39
CA ILE A 155 4.66 13.46 18.43
C ILE A 155 4.07 13.54 19.85
N VAL A 156 4.14 12.45 20.62
CA VAL A 156 3.68 12.41 22.02
C VAL A 156 4.53 13.30 22.93
N SER A 157 5.86 13.28 22.77
CA SER A 157 6.79 14.04 23.61
C SER A 157 6.98 15.49 23.15
N HIS A 158 6.62 15.83 21.91
CA HIS A 158 6.81 17.17 21.37
C HIS A 158 5.83 18.16 22.01
N GLN A 159 6.36 19.22 22.63
CA GLN A 159 5.57 20.33 23.20
C GLN A 159 5.57 21.58 22.30
N GLY A 160 5.94 21.41 21.02
CA GLY A 160 6.37 22.47 20.11
C GLY A 160 5.37 23.56 19.74
N THR A 161 5.93 24.58 19.08
CA THR A 161 5.43 25.81 18.44
C THR A 161 4.28 26.59 19.07
N ILE A 162 4.51 27.89 19.32
CA ILE A 162 3.49 28.86 19.74
C ILE A 162 2.41 28.90 18.67
N PHE A 163 1.16 28.71 19.08
CA PHE A 163 0.02 28.64 18.17
C PHE A 163 -1.19 29.35 18.76
N THR A 164 -1.92 30.11 17.92
CA THR A 164 -3.13 30.85 18.31
C THR A 164 -4.38 30.11 17.81
N PRO A 165 -5.22 29.55 18.71
CA PRO A 165 -6.47 28.87 18.35
C PRO A 165 -7.37 29.74 17.45
N ARG A 166 -8.02 29.11 16.46
CA ARG A 166 -8.95 29.83 15.56
C ARG A 166 -10.37 29.91 16.10
N ASN A 167 -10.74 29.02 17.01
CA ASN A 167 -12.06 28.95 17.62
C ASN A 167 -12.00 28.27 18.99
N GLU A 168 -13.08 28.37 19.76
CA GLU A 168 -13.21 27.80 21.10
C GLU A 168 -13.02 26.28 21.12
N LYS A 169 -13.56 25.56 20.13
CA LYS A 169 -13.44 24.08 20.06
C LYS A 169 -11.99 23.64 19.93
N GLU A 170 -11.22 24.35 19.13
CA GLU A 170 -9.81 24.10 18.97
C GLU A 170 -9.00 24.48 20.22
N GLU A 171 -9.33 25.57 20.88
CA GLU A 171 -8.68 25.95 22.13
C GLU A 171 -8.86 24.86 23.19
N ILE A 172 -10.09 24.35 23.35
CA ILE A 172 -10.40 23.24 24.25
C ILE A 172 -9.60 21.99 23.87
N LEU A 173 -9.56 21.65 22.57
CA LEU A 173 -8.86 20.48 22.06
C LEU A 173 -7.34 20.59 22.28
N THR A 174 -6.76 21.75 22.00
CA THR A 174 -5.32 22.02 22.16
C THR A 174 -4.93 21.99 23.65
N LYS A 175 -5.78 22.55 24.53
CA LYS A 175 -5.59 22.49 25.98
C LYS A 175 -5.66 21.05 26.50
N PHE A 176 -6.59 20.23 26.00
CA PHE A 176 -6.68 18.82 26.36
C PHE A 176 -5.43 18.05 25.92
N LEU A 177 -4.93 18.31 24.71
CA LEU A 177 -3.73 17.69 24.14
C LEU A 177 -2.41 18.28 24.67
N SER A 178 -2.45 19.18 25.66
CA SER A 178 -1.24 19.64 26.35
C SER A 178 -0.59 18.53 27.19
N LYS A 179 -1.38 17.55 27.64
CA LYS A 179 -0.89 16.43 28.45
C LYS A 179 -0.38 15.30 27.55
N THR A 180 0.82 14.80 27.84
CA THR A 180 1.46 13.67 27.12
C THR A 180 0.56 12.44 27.04
N SER A 181 -0.13 12.09 28.13
CA SER A 181 -1.09 10.97 28.15
C SER A 181 -2.27 11.19 27.21
N LYS A 182 -2.79 12.41 27.12
CA LYS A 182 -3.89 12.77 26.21
C LYS A 182 -3.43 12.80 24.74
N ARG A 183 -2.18 13.20 24.47
CA ARG A 183 -1.58 13.10 23.13
C ARG A 183 -1.45 11.64 22.69
N ARG A 184 -0.97 10.75 23.56
CA ARG A 184 -0.92 9.30 23.27
C ARG A 184 -2.31 8.73 22.98
N GLN A 185 -3.30 9.11 23.78
CA GLN A 185 -4.69 8.73 23.57
C GLN A 185 -5.19 9.18 22.21
N PHE A 186 -4.90 10.43 21.85
CA PHE A 186 -5.27 11.00 20.58
C PHE A 186 -4.58 10.32 19.40
N ILE A 187 -3.28 10.01 19.49
CA ILE A 187 -2.60 9.21 18.46
C ILE A 187 -3.25 7.84 18.30
N SER A 188 -3.59 7.15 19.40
CA SER A 188 -4.30 5.86 19.35
C SER A 188 -5.62 5.97 18.57
N PHE A 189 -6.36 7.05 18.82
CA PHE A 189 -7.57 7.38 18.08
C PHE A 189 -7.30 7.68 16.59
N LEU A 190 -6.28 8.49 16.27
CA LEU A 190 -5.91 8.81 14.88
C LEU A 190 -5.47 7.56 14.09
N LEU A 191 -4.72 6.64 14.70
CA LEU A 191 -4.34 5.37 14.08
C LEU A 191 -5.56 4.48 13.81
N HIS A 192 -6.61 4.59 14.64
CA HIS A 192 -7.85 3.85 14.49
C HIS A 192 -8.85 4.48 13.48
N LEU A 193 -8.72 5.77 13.16
CA LEU A 193 -9.69 6.47 12.30
C LEU A 193 -9.66 5.99 10.83
N PRO A 194 -10.76 5.49 10.25
CA PRO A 194 -10.79 5.17 8.83
C PRO A 194 -10.51 6.41 7.97
N GLN A 195 -9.75 6.26 6.87
CA GLN A 195 -9.29 7.33 5.94
C GLN A 195 -10.10 8.65 5.95
N VAL A 196 -9.59 9.62 6.72
CA VAL A 196 -9.97 11.04 6.66
C VAL A 196 -8.65 11.81 6.69
N GLU A 197 -7.98 11.95 5.55
CA GLU A 197 -6.62 12.52 5.52
C GLU A 197 -6.47 13.49 4.35
N THR A 198 -7.46 14.36 4.20
CA THR A 198 -7.34 15.48 3.26
C THR A 198 -6.21 16.41 3.73
N PRO A 199 -5.58 17.17 2.83
CA PRO A 199 -4.58 18.17 3.22
C PRO A 199 -5.09 19.13 4.32
N ALA A 200 -6.37 19.53 4.24
CA ALA A 200 -7.02 20.35 5.26
C ALA A 200 -7.12 19.65 6.63
N PHE A 201 -7.35 18.33 6.65
CA PHE A 201 -7.34 17.55 7.88
C PHE A 201 -5.93 17.46 8.47
N ILE A 202 -4.91 17.15 7.65
CA ILE A 202 -3.51 17.08 8.10
C ILE A 202 -3.04 18.46 8.62
N ALA A 203 -3.42 19.54 7.97
CA ALA A 203 -3.17 20.91 8.42
C ALA A 203 -3.88 21.20 9.76
N SER A 204 -5.09 20.70 9.97
CA SER A 204 -5.80 20.85 11.24
C SER A 204 -5.15 20.05 12.36
N ILE A 205 -4.75 18.80 12.10
CA ILE A 205 -4.10 17.91 13.06
C ILE A 205 -2.72 18.43 13.45
N SER A 206 -1.89 18.84 12.48
CA SER A 206 -0.57 19.42 12.76
C SER A 206 -0.66 20.62 13.68
N ARG A 207 -1.65 21.49 13.43
CA ARG A 207 -1.94 22.68 14.22
C ARG A 207 -2.41 22.37 15.64
N ILE A 208 -3.42 21.51 15.78
CA ILE A 208 -3.98 21.06 17.06
C ILE A 208 -2.93 20.35 17.92
N MET A 209 -2.10 19.51 17.31
CA MET A 209 -1.03 18.81 18.02
C MET A 209 0.25 19.65 18.14
N ARG A 210 0.30 20.84 17.54
CA ARG A 210 1.47 21.73 17.54
C ARG A 210 2.74 21.01 17.06
N ILE A 211 2.62 20.33 15.94
CA ILE A 211 3.71 19.66 15.22
C ILE A 211 3.79 20.23 13.80
N SER A 212 4.91 19.99 13.11
CA SER A 212 5.03 20.40 11.72
C SER A 212 4.04 19.64 10.82
N TYR A 213 3.65 20.25 9.70
CA TYR A 213 2.80 19.61 8.71
C TYR A 213 3.48 18.35 8.14
N GLU A 214 4.79 18.39 7.95
CA GLU A 214 5.60 17.27 7.45
C GLU A 214 5.57 16.08 8.43
N ALA A 215 5.68 16.34 9.74
CA ALA A 215 5.59 15.30 10.76
C ALA A 215 4.21 14.63 10.76
N ALA A 216 3.13 15.43 10.66
CA ALA A 216 1.77 14.92 10.56
C ALA A 216 1.56 14.12 9.25
N SER A 217 2.05 14.63 8.13
CA SER A 217 1.96 13.98 6.82
C SER A 217 2.72 12.66 6.78
N ARG A 218 3.97 12.63 7.30
CA ARG A 218 4.78 11.42 7.39
C ARG A 218 4.15 10.37 8.30
N PHE A 219 3.53 10.79 9.41
CA PHE A 219 2.80 9.89 10.31
C PHE A 219 1.67 9.16 9.58
N TYR A 220 0.86 9.89 8.81
CA TYR A 220 -0.23 9.31 8.03
C TYR A 220 0.25 8.45 6.86
N MET A 221 1.36 8.83 6.22
CA MET A 221 1.98 8.03 5.17
C MET A 221 2.45 6.66 5.69
N LEU A 222 3.23 6.64 6.78
CA LEU A 222 3.72 5.39 7.40
C LEU A 222 2.58 4.51 7.90
N ARG A 223 1.53 5.15 8.45
CA ARG A 223 0.29 4.46 8.82
C ARG A 223 -0.37 3.77 7.61
N HIS A 224 -0.45 4.42 6.45
CA HIS A 224 -1.00 3.78 5.24
C HIS A 224 -0.16 2.63 4.76
N GLU A 225 1.17 2.75 4.82
CA GLU A 225 2.09 1.68 4.42
C GLU A 225 1.84 0.42 5.25
N LEU A 226 1.74 0.54 6.57
CA LEU A 226 1.42 -0.58 7.46
C LEU A 226 0.02 -1.15 7.25
N MET A 227 -0.95 -0.30 6.85
CA MET A 227 -2.31 -0.75 6.58
C MET A 227 -2.49 -1.30 5.16
N ALA A 228 -1.52 -1.14 4.25
CA ALA A 228 -1.68 -1.51 2.85
C ALA A 228 -1.96 -3.01 2.71
N ASP A 229 -1.20 -3.85 3.42
CA ASP A 229 -1.33 -5.31 3.36
C ASP A 229 -2.65 -5.80 3.99
N SER A 230 -3.06 -5.21 5.12
CA SER A 230 -4.36 -5.55 5.74
C SER A 230 -5.55 -5.12 4.88
N LYS A 231 -5.47 -3.95 4.24
CA LYS A 231 -6.47 -3.48 3.27
C LYS A 231 -6.51 -4.38 2.05
N TRP A 232 -5.34 -4.79 1.55
CA TRP A 232 -5.24 -5.68 0.40
C TRP A 232 -5.82 -7.05 0.71
N SER A 233 -5.45 -7.66 1.84
CA SER A 233 -5.98 -8.96 2.27
C SER A 233 -7.51 -8.92 2.45
N LEU A 234 -8.05 -7.85 3.05
CA LEU A 234 -9.49 -7.69 3.22
C LEU A 234 -10.20 -7.45 1.87
N ALA A 235 -9.60 -6.65 0.99
CA ALA A 235 -10.12 -6.44 -0.35
C ALA A 235 -10.12 -7.73 -1.17
N GLU A 236 -9.10 -8.56 -1.01
CA GLU A 236 -8.96 -9.86 -1.67
C GLU A 236 -9.99 -10.88 -1.16
N GLU A 237 -10.22 -10.97 0.15
CA GLU A 237 -11.29 -11.80 0.72
C GLU A 237 -12.67 -11.40 0.19
N LYS A 238 -12.94 -10.09 0.14
CA LYS A 238 -14.19 -9.55 -0.39
C LYS A 238 -14.31 -9.78 -1.90
N ARG A 239 -13.21 -9.67 -2.67
CA ARG A 239 -13.16 -10.01 -4.10
C ARG A 239 -13.50 -11.47 -4.35
N ARG A 240 -12.88 -12.41 -3.64
CA ARG A 240 -13.20 -13.85 -3.77
C ARG A 240 -14.68 -14.14 -3.52
N THR A 241 -15.29 -13.42 -2.56
CA THR A 241 -16.72 -13.53 -2.30
C THR A 241 -17.54 -12.96 -3.47
N ALA A 242 -17.16 -11.81 -4.02
CA ALA A 242 -17.79 -11.23 -5.19
C ALA A 242 -17.68 -12.13 -6.44
N GLU A 243 -16.53 -12.78 -6.65
CA GLU A 243 -16.30 -13.74 -7.73
C GLU A 243 -17.21 -14.96 -7.64
N ARG A 244 -17.48 -15.47 -6.43
CA ARG A 244 -18.46 -16.56 -6.23
C ARG A 244 -19.86 -16.14 -6.66
N HIS A 245 -20.29 -14.93 -6.30
CA HIS A 245 -21.57 -14.38 -6.76
C HIS A 245 -21.59 -14.22 -8.28
N TRP A 246 -20.50 -13.73 -8.88
CA TRP A 246 -20.38 -13.61 -10.34
C TRP A 246 -20.49 -14.97 -11.05
N GLY A 247 -19.78 -15.99 -10.58
CA GLY A 247 -19.87 -17.34 -11.14
C GLY A 247 -21.26 -17.96 -11.02
N LEU A 248 -22.03 -17.61 -9.98
CA LEU A 248 -23.44 -18.01 -9.85
C LEU A 248 -24.34 -17.23 -10.82
N ILE A 249 -24.12 -15.93 -10.97
CA ILE A 249 -24.81 -15.06 -11.94
C ILE A 249 -24.62 -15.59 -13.37
N SER A 250 -23.38 -15.95 -13.77
CA SER A 250 -23.10 -16.51 -15.09
C SER A 250 -23.83 -17.83 -15.33
N ARG A 251 -23.86 -18.72 -14.33
CA ARG A 251 -24.61 -19.99 -14.41
C ARG A 251 -26.11 -19.76 -14.53
N LEU A 252 -26.67 -18.84 -13.75
CA LEU A 252 -28.09 -18.48 -13.82
C LEU A 252 -28.44 -17.87 -15.18
N ARG A 253 -27.59 -17.00 -15.74
CA ARG A 253 -27.80 -16.41 -17.07
C ARG A 253 -27.85 -17.47 -18.17
N ASN A 254 -26.98 -18.48 -18.10
CA ASN A 254 -27.00 -19.60 -19.04
C ASN A 254 -28.27 -20.45 -18.85
N ALA A 255 -28.63 -20.79 -17.60
CA ALA A 255 -29.84 -21.55 -17.30
C ALA A 255 -31.12 -20.84 -17.78
N ILE A 256 -31.22 -19.53 -17.60
CA ILE A 256 -32.35 -18.71 -18.10
C ILE A 256 -32.45 -18.80 -19.63
N ARG A 257 -31.31 -18.78 -20.34
CA ARG A 257 -31.28 -18.84 -21.81
C ARG A 257 -31.70 -20.20 -22.36
N THR A 258 -31.43 -21.27 -21.63
CA THR A 258 -31.69 -22.65 -22.07
C THR A 258 -32.96 -23.24 -21.49
N GLU A 259 -33.62 -22.60 -20.51
CA GLU A 259 -34.83 -23.13 -19.86
C GLU A 259 -36.07 -22.90 -20.75
N PRO A 260 -36.72 -23.95 -21.28
CA PRO A 260 -37.91 -23.83 -22.11
C PRO A 260 -39.17 -23.46 -21.32
N ASP A 261 -39.25 -23.82 -20.03
CA ASP A 261 -40.42 -23.59 -19.18
C ASP A 261 -40.48 -22.14 -18.67
N ALA A 262 -41.58 -21.44 -18.94
CA ALA A 262 -41.77 -20.03 -18.57
C ALA A 262 -41.82 -19.78 -17.05
N GLU A 263 -42.43 -20.68 -16.28
CA GLU A 263 -42.53 -20.58 -14.82
C GLU A 263 -41.14 -20.77 -14.18
N LYS A 264 -40.40 -21.78 -14.62
CA LYS A 264 -39.02 -22.03 -14.16
C LYS A 264 -38.06 -20.92 -14.58
N ARG A 265 -38.21 -20.39 -15.80
CA ARG A 265 -37.44 -19.24 -16.28
C ARG A 265 -37.67 -18.01 -15.40
N LYS A 266 -38.92 -17.74 -15.01
CA LYS A 266 -39.26 -16.64 -14.10
C LYS A 266 -38.68 -16.83 -12.69
N ALA A 267 -38.66 -18.06 -12.17
CA ALA A 267 -38.01 -18.38 -10.91
C ALA A 267 -36.48 -18.20 -10.96
N LEU A 268 -35.84 -18.59 -12.08
CA LEU A 268 -34.41 -18.36 -12.32
C LEU A 268 -34.08 -16.88 -12.46
N GLN A 269 -34.94 -16.09 -13.11
CA GLN A 269 -34.80 -14.64 -13.24
C GLN A 269 -34.80 -13.95 -11.87
N ARG A 270 -35.72 -14.32 -10.96
CA ARG A 270 -35.75 -13.79 -9.58
C ARG A 270 -34.46 -14.11 -8.81
N LYS A 271 -33.94 -15.34 -8.96
CA LYS A 271 -32.65 -15.73 -8.35
C LYS A 271 -31.49 -14.93 -8.93
N TYR A 272 -31.50 -14.65 -10.24
CA TYR A 272 -30.48 -13.83 -10.90
C TYR A 272 -30.47 -12.40 -10.35
N GLU A 273 -31.63 -11.76 -10.26
CA GLU A 273 -31.77 -10.39 -9.73
C GLU A 273 -31.29 -10.29 -8.29
N GLN A 274 -31.65 -11.27 -7.45
CA GLN A 274 -31.21 -11.33 -6.06
C GLN A 274 -29.68 -11.48 -5.95
N GLN A 275 -29.08 -12.36 -6.75
CA GLN A 275 -27.62 -12.55 -6.75
C GLN A 275 -26.88 -11.34 -7.32
N MET A 276 -27.45 -10.66 -8.33
CA MET A 276 -26.91 -9.41 -8.87
C MET A 276 -26.91 -8.30 -7.81
N SER A 277 -27.98 -8.17 -7.03
CA SER A 277 -28.04 -7.23 -5.90
C SER A 277 -26.94 -7.50 -4.87
N PHE A 278 -26.72 -8.77 -4.49
CA PHE A 278 -25.64 -9.13 -3.58
C PHE A 278 -24.26 -8.83 -4.16
N TYR A 279 -24.03 -9.15 -5.44
CA TYR A 279 -22.78 -8.84 -6.13
C TYR A 279 -22.47 -7.34 -6.13
N LEU A 280 -23.44 -6.51 -6.52
CA LEU A 280 -23.29 -5.05 -6.54
C LEU A 280 -23.01 -4.48 -5.14
N LYS A 281 -23.71 -4.99 -4.12
CA LYS A 281 -23.45 -4.62 -2.72
C LYS A 281 -22.02 -4.96 -2.29
N ARG A 282 -21.49 -6.12 -2.68
CA ARG A 282 -20.10 -6.51 -2.36
C ARG A 282 -19.07 -5.66 -3.10
N LEU A 283 -19.33 -5.28 -4.35
CA LEU A 283 -18.46 -4.34 -5.07
C LEU A 283 -18.42 -2.96 -4.38
N ASP A 284 -19.56 -2.48 -3.92
CA ASP A 284 -19.65 -1.23 -3.17
C ASP A 284 -18.94 -1.33 -1.82
N GLU A 285 -19.07 -2.46 -1.12
CA GLU A 285 -18.28 -2.74 0.10
C GLU A 285 -16.76 -2.70 -0.18
N ILE A 286 -16.28 -3.31 -1.27
CA ILE A 286 -14.86 -3.28 -1.66
C ILE A 286 -14.38 -1.84 -1.90
N ARG A 287 -15.18 -1.04 -2.63
CA ARG A 287 -14.89 0.37 -2.91
C ARG A 287 -14.89 1.24 -1.64
N ARG A 288 -15.63 0.82 -0.62
CA ARG A 288 -15.77 1.52 0.66
C ARG A 288 -14.88 0.95 1.76
N ILE A 289 -13.94 0.04 1.46
CA ILE A 289 -12.98 -0.45 2.47
C ILE A 289 -12.16 0.73 2.98
N LYS A 290 -12.60 1.27 4.11
CA LYS A 290 -11.87 2.22 4.93
C LYS A 290 -11.61 1.54 6.26
N THR A 291 -10.45 0.90 6.38
CA THR A 291 -9.99 0.35 7.64
C THR A 291 -9.02 1.31 8.31
N GLY A 292 -9.20 1.50 9.61
CA GLY A 292 -8.14 1.95 10.48
C GLY A 292 -7.31 0.79 10.99
N MET A 293 -6.27 1.07 11.76
CA MET A 293 -5.42 0.03 12.34
C MET A 293 -6.21 -0.75 13.38
N THR A 294 -5.93 -2.05 13.48
CA THR A 294 -6.50 -2.90 14.52
C THR A 294 -5.92 -2.51 15.88
N HIS A 295 -6.65 -2.81 16.96
CA HIS A 295 -6.14 -2.57 18.32
C HIS A 295 -4.80 -3.30 18.59
N GLU A 296 -4.61 -4.46 17.97
CA GLU A 296 -3.37 -5.24 18.03
C GLU A 296 -2.20 -4.47 17.38
N SER A 297 -2.41 -3.95 16.17
CA SER A 297 -1.38 -3.18 15.45
C SER A 297 -1.05 -1.86 16.17
N ILE A 298 -2.06 -1.18 16.73
CA ILE A 298 -1.85 0.05 17.51
C ILE A 298 -1.08 -0.25 18.80
N SER A 299 -1.40 -1.37 19.47
CA SER A 299 -0.70 -1.85 20.66
C SER A 299 0.79 -2.02 20.39
N LYS A 300 1.16 -2.62 19.26
CA LYS A 300 2.57 -2.79 18.84
C LYS A 300 3.25 -1.48 18.49
N VAL A 301 2.62 -0.62 17.68
CA VAL A 301 3.18 0.68 17.29
C VAL A 301 3.45 1.58 18.50
N LEU A 302 2.53 1.60 19.47
CA LEU A 302 2.64 2.48 20.64
C LEU A 302 3.34 1.84 21.84
N GLY A 303 3.58 0.53 21.83
CA GLY A 303 4.16 -0.20 22.96
C GLY A 303 3.27 -0.19 24.20
N ILE A 304 1.95 -0.26 24.02
CA ILE A 304 0.96 -0.29 25.12
C ILE A 304 0.08 -1.53 25.00
N SER A 305 -0.62 -1.94 26.06
CA SER A 305 -1.50 -3.11 25.98
C SER A 305 -2.73 -2.82 25.11
N ARG A 306 -3.28 -3.85 24.47
CA ARG A 306 -4.54 -3.76 23.71
C ARG A 306 -5.69 -3.14 24.50
N THR A 307 -5.82 -3.48 25.79
CA THR A 307 -6.82 -2.91 26.69
C THR A 307 -6.62 -1.40 26.87
N ALA A 308 -5.36 -0.94 26.96
CA ALA A 308 -5.04 0.48 27.01
C ALA A 308 -5.43 1.20 25.71
N VAL A 309 -5.27 0.55 24.54
CA VAL A 309 -5.74 1.12 23.26
C VAL A 309 -7.26 1.33 23.27
N THR A 310 -8.03 0.33 23.70
CA THR A 310 -9.50 0.44 23.77
C THR A 310 -9.94 1.55 24.72
N HIS A 311 -9.31 1.64 25.89
CA HIS A 311 -9.54 2.72 26.84
C HIS A 311 -9.19 4.09 26.23
N ASP A 312 -8.02 4.20 25.59
CA ASP A 312 -7.51 5.42 25.00
C ASP A 312 -8.44 5.94 23.88
N ILE A 313 -8.95 5.07 23.01
CA ILE A 313 -9.94 5.41 21.98
C ILE A 313 -11.27 5.85 22.62
N GLY A 314 -11.74 5.14 23.64
CA GLY A 314 -12.99 5.47 24.35
C GLY A 314 -12.96 6.83 25.04
N GLU A 315 -11.82 7.17 25.67
CA GLU A 315 -11.57 8.48 26.27
C GLU A 315 -11.68 9.62 25.25
N ILE A 316 -10.99 9.49 24.11
CA ILE A 316 -11.04 10.52 23.06
C ILE A 316 -12.44 10.65 22.48
N ASN A 317 -13.13 9.54 22.21
CA ASN A 317 -14.51 9.58 21.70
C ASN A 317 -15.44 10.32 22.65
N ARG A 318 -15.41 10.01 23.96
CA ARG A 318 -16.22 10.72 24.96
C ARG A 318 -15.91 12.20 25.00
N PHE A 319 -14.63 12.55 24.94
CA PHE A 319 -14.19 13.94 24.93
C PHE A 319 -14.66 14.69 23.68
N LEU A 320 -14.47 14.13 22.48
CA LEU A 320 -14.91 14.74 21.22
C LEU A 320 -16.43 14.92 21.18
N LEU A 321 -17.20 13.94 21.65
CA LEU A 321 -18.66 14.06 21.77
C LEU A 321 -19.05 15.20 22.71
N SER A 322 -18.36 15.35 23.85
CA SER A 322 -18.65 16.42 24.81
C SER A 322 -18.39 17.83 24.26
N ILE A 323 -17.48 17.97 23.30
CA ILE A 323 -17.20 19.24 22.61
C ILE A 323 -18.17 19.44 21.43
N ALA A 324 -18.59 18.38 20.77
CA ALA A 324 -19.53 18.47 19.66
C ALA A 324 -20.93 18.92 20.11
N SER A 325 -21.34 18.58 21.33
CA SER A 325 -22.60 19.00 21.96
C SER A 325 -22.59 20.43 22.52
N ARG A 326 -21.45 21.12 22.44
CA ARG A 326 -21.31 22.56 22.70
C ARG A 326 -21.25 23.30 21.37
#